data_AF-A0A937YJC1-F1
#
_entry.id   AF-A0A937YJC1-F1
#
_cell.length_a   1.000
_cell.length_b   1.000
_cell.length_c   1.000
_cell.angle_alpha   90.00
_cell.angle_beta   90.00
_cell.angle_gamma   90.00
#
_symmetry.space_group_name_H-M   'P 1'
#
loop_
_entity.id
_entity.type
_entity.pdbx_description
1 polymer ?
#
loop_
_entity_poly.entity_id
_entity_poly.type
_entity_poly.pdbx_seq_one_letter_code
_entity_poly.pdbx_strand_id
1 'polypeptide(L)'
;MAEPVDAFLGVRVGTPLEEALAQQPTARIWQKTKTELDGCYFQYSIPTTLATLPAEAWLCERRDHPEKIITAINVEVWTDQAGYVRVIEAMTTRYGMAHHFWGNCTNAAGRKTEQYTWFFGKALVRLFNRDLLNGWVVLRIDEPGVLADFGPGNCMTPPTELHFPGQEG
;
A
#
# COMPACT_ATOMS: atom_id res chain seq x y z
N MET A 1 17.85 5.52 11.69
CA MET A 1 16.62 6.34 11.82
C MET A 1 15.50 5.57 11.15
N ALA A 2 14.32 5.48 11.76
CA ALA A 2 13.17 4.85 11.10
C ALA A 2 12.76 5.69 9.88
N GLU A 3 12.40 5.02 8.80
CA GLU A 3 11.90 5.65 7.58
C GLU A 3 10.54 6.35 7.86
N PRO A 4 10.27 7.54 7.29
CA PRO A 4 8.97 8.21 7.41
C PRO A 4 7.78 7.36 6.95
N VAL A 5 6.58 7.66 7.45
CA VAL A 5 5.34 6.91 7.14
C VAL A 5 4.85 7.07 5.70
N ASP A 6 5.22 8.18 5.07
CA ASP A 6 4.96 8.53 3.67
C ASP A 6 6.05 8.02 2.71
N ALA A 7 6.94 7.16 3.21
CA ALA A 7 8.10 6.68 2.49
C ALA A 7 8.21 5.16 2.48
N PHE A 8 8.72 4.61 1.38
CA PHE A 8 9.19 3.23 1.30
C PHE A 8 10.46 3.14 0.45
N LEU A 9 11.48 2.44 0.96
CA LEU A 9 12.81 2.31 0.35
C LEU A 9 13.55 3.65 0.14
N GLY A 10 13.18 4.69 0.89
CA GLY A 10 13.71 6.04 0.72
C GLY A 10 12.95 6.86 -0.33
N VAL A 11 12.03 6.27 -1.10
CA VAL A 11 11.13 7.01 -1.99
C VAL A 11 9.95 7.53 -1.18
N ARG A 12 9.67 8.83 -1.30
CA ARG A 12 8.51 9.45 -0.67
C ARG A 12 7.40 9.67 -1.66
N VAL A 13 6.18 9.53 -1.18
CA VAL A 13 5.02 10.09 -1.87
C VAL A 13 5.20 11.62 -1.96
N GLY A 14 4.86 12.20 -3.12
CA GLY A 14 5.09 13.60 -3.45
C GLY A 14 6.41 13.87 -4.16
N THR A 15 7.35 12.91 -4.21
CA THR A 15 8.61 13.07 -4.94
C THR A 15 8.37 12.97 -6.46
N PRO A 16 9.05 13.80 -7.29
CA PRO A 16 9.04 13.62 -8.75
C PRO A 16 9.60 12.26 -9.16
N LEU A 17 9.01 11.61 -10.16
CA LEU A 17 9.43 10.27 -10.61
C LEU A 17 10.93 10.22 -10.93
N GLU A 18 11.46 11.21 -11.66
CA GLU A 18 12.88 11.20 -12.06
C GLU A 18 13.82 11.23 -10.85
N GLU A 19 13.47 11.98 -9.81
CA GLU A 19 14.22 12.01 -8.56
C GLU A 19 14.11 10.67 -7.81
N ALA A 20 12.91 10.09 -7.74
CA ALA A 20 12.70 8.77 -7.14
C ALA A 20 13.52 7.69 -7.85
N LEU A 21 13.57 7.70 -9.18
CA LEU A 21 14.37 6.75 -9.97
C LEU A 21 15.87 6.98 -9.79
N ALA A 22 16.33 8.23 -9.67
CA ALA A 22 17.73 8.52 -9.39
C ALA A 22 18.18 7.98 -8.02
N GLN A 23 17.28 7.92 -7.05
CA GLN A 23 17.52 7.34 -5.72
C GLN A 23 17.46 5.80 -5.72
N GLN A 24 16.90 5.17 -6.76
CA GLN A 24 16.62 3.74 -6.82
C GLN A 24 17.33 3.07 -8.00
N PRO A 25 18.63 2.75 -7.86
CA PRO A 25 19.41 2.18 -8.97
C PRO A 25 18.95 0.79 -9.40
N THR A 26 18.15 0.11 -8.55
CA THR A 26 17.55 -1.20 -8.86
C THR A 26 16.19 -1.09 -9.54
N ALA A 27 15.65 0.12 -9.74
CA ALA A 27 14.39 0.33 -10.44
C ALA A 27 14.46 -0.23 -11.87
N ARG A 28 13.40 -0.92 -12.27
CA ARG A 28 13.27 -1.58 -13.57
C ARG A 28 12.10 -1.00 -14.32
N ILE A 29 12.26 -0.81 -15.62
CA ILE A 29 11.11 -0.61 -16.52
C ILE A 29 10.42 -1.97 -16.64
N TRP A 30 9.23 -2.09 -16.07
CA TRP A 30 8.44 -3.30 -16.17
C TRP A 30 7.74 -3.42 -17.52
N GLN A 31 7.26 -2.28 -18.04
CA GLN A 31 6.47 -2.23 -19.27
C GLN A 31 6.88 -1.05 -20.14
N LYS A 32 6.82 -1.25 -21.46
CA LYS A 32 7.17 -0.21 -22.45
C LYS A 32 6.18 0.94 -22.48
N THR A 33 4.93 0.67 -22.09
CA THR A 33 3.84 1.65 -22.03
C THR A 33 3.30 1.72 -20.61
N LYS A 34 2.92 2.92 -20.16
CA LYS A 34 2.28 3.07 -18.86
C LYS A 34 0.92 2.36 -18.85
N THR A 35 0.61 1.71 -17.73
CA THR A 35 -0.72 1.12 -17.49
C THR A 35 -1.41 1.90 -16.38
N GLU A 36 -2.66 2.26 -16.60
CA GLU A 36 -3.51 2.93 -15.61
C GLU A 36 -4.32 1.89 -14.84
N LEU A 37 -4.19 1.89 -13.51
CA LEU A 37 -4.98 1.07 -12.58
C LEU A 37 -5.45 1.97 -11.45
N ASP A 38 -6.76 2.06 -11.22
CA ASP A 38 -7.36 2.87 -10.16
C ASP A 38 -6.85 4.35 -10.15
N GLY A 39 -6.71 4.94 -11.34
CA GLY A 39 -6.20 6.32 -11.52
C GLY A 39 -4.69 6.49 -11.33
N CYS A 40 -3.96 5.40 -11.09
CA CYS A 40 -2.50 5.37 -10.97
C CYS A 40 -1.84 4.89 -12.26
N TYR A 41 -0.87 5.65 -12.77
CA TYR A 41 -0.02 5.20 -13.87
C TYR A 41 1.21 4.48 -13.32
N PHE A 42 1.42 3.25 -13.77
CA PHE A 42 2.59 2.45 -13.41
C PHE A 42 3.47 2.22 -14.62
N GLN A 43 4.78 2.24 -14.43
CA GLN A 43 5.77 1.87 -15.45
C GLN A 43 7.01 1.23 -14.84
N TYR A 44 7.38 1.69 -13.65
CA TYR A 44 8.58 1.27 -12.95
C TYR A 44 8.22 0.42 -11.73
N SER A 45 9.01 -0.63 -11.51
CA SER A 45 8.99 -1.42 -10.28
C SER A 45 10.40 -1.44 -9.65
N ILE A 46 10.46 -1.63 -8.35
CA ILE A 46 11.69 -1.76 -7.58
C ILE A 46 11.64 -3.10 -6.84
N PRO A 47 12.52 -4.06 -7.19
CA PRO A 47 12.63 -5.31 -6.45
C PRO A 47 13.05 -5.04 -5.00
N THR A 48 12.37 -5.68 -4.05
CA THR A 48 12.55 -5.40 -2.63
C THR A 48 12.09 -6.56 -1.76
N THR A 49 11.95 -6.31 -0.45
CA THR A 49 11.31 -7.23 0.48
C THR A 49 10.30 -6.51 1.37
N LEU A 50 9.26 -7.23 1.76
CA LEU A 50 8.28 -6.81 2.76
C LEU A 50 8.16 -7.92 3.81
N ALA A 51 8.45 -7.61 5.07
CA ALA A 51 8.48 -8.61 6.15
C ALA A 51 9.30 -9.87 5.77
N THR A 52 10.51 -9.64 5.23
CA THR A 52 11.47 -10.64 4.70
C THR A 52 11.00 -11.47 3.50
N LEU A 53 9.79 -11.22 2.99
CA LEU A 53 9.29 -11.86 1.77
C LEU A 53 9.72 -11.07 0.53
N PRO A 54 10.11 -11.73 -0.57
CA PRO A 54 10.37 -11.07 -1.85
C PRO A 54 9.14 -10.28 -2.31
N ALA A 55 9.33 -9.01 -2.66
CA ALA A 55 8.27 -8.12 -3.06
C ALA A 55 8.69 -7.22 -4.22
N GLU A 56 7.72 -6.56 -4.85
CA GLU A 56 7.96 -5.53 -5.86
C GLU A 56 7.24 -4.25 -5.44
N ALA A 57 7.99 -3.14 -5.35
CA ALA A 57 7.43 -1.82 -5.09
C ALA A 57 7.17 -1.08 -6.41
N TRP A 58 5.91 -0.74 -6.64
CA TRP A 58 5.42 -0.04 -7.82
C TRP A 58 5.15 1.41 -7.50
N LEU A 59 5.70 2.29 -8.31
CA LEU A 59 5.54 3.73 -8.17
C LEU A 59 4.30 4.19 -8.96
N CYS A 60 3.29 4.69 -8.26
CA CYS A 60 2.09 5.26 -8.87
C CYS A 60 2.32 6.73 -9.19
N GLU A 61 2.26 7.09 -10.46
CA GLU A 61 2.47 8.44 -10.94
C GLU A 61 1.13 9.18 -11.15
N ARG A 62 1.09 10.48 -10.81
CA ARG A 62 -0.07 11.35 -11.09
C ARG A 62 -0.22 11.58 -12.59
N ARG A 63 -1.45 11.40 -13.10
CA ARG A 63 -1.81 11.54 -14.52
C ARG A 63 -1.45 12.90 -15.12
N ASP A 64 -1.95 13.96 -14.49
CA ASP A 64 -2.01 15.30 -15.09
C ASP A 64 -0.94 16.24 -14.52
N HIS A 65 0.10 15.70 -13.86
CA HIS A 65 1.19 16.50 -13.34
C HIS A 65 2.37 16.52 -14.31
N PRO A 66 2.84 17.70 -14.78
CA PRO A 66 3.96 17.80 -15.73
C PRO A 66 5.23 17.08 -15.25
N GLU A 67 5.48 17.14 -13.95
CA GLU A 67 6.66 16.56 -13.30
C GLU A 67 6.50 15.08 -12.92
N LYS A 68 5.36 14.43 -13.23
CA LYS A 68 5.07 13.03 -12.91
C LYS A 68 5.36 12.69 -11.44
N ILE A 69 4.65 13.33 -10.53
CA ILE A 69 4.81 13.13 -9.08
C ILE A 69 4.29 11.74 -8.67
N ILE A 70 5.01 11.08 -7.76
CA ILE A 70 4.56 9.85 -7.12
C ILE A 70 3.42 10.15 -6.15
N THR A 71 2.25 9.58 -6.39
CA THR A 71 1.04 9.76 -5.55
C THR A 71 0.74 8.59 -4.64
N ALA A 72 1.29 7.41 -4.99
CA ALA A 72 1.27 6.27 -4.11
C ALA A 72 2.46 5.33 -4.38
N ILE A 73 2.75 4.47 -3.42
CA ILE A 73 3.69 3.36 -3.56
C ILE A 73 2.92 2.08 -3.22
N ASN A 74 2.83 1.13 -4.16
CA ASN A 74 2.26 -0.20 -3.92
C ASN A 74 3.40 -1.20 -3.76
N VAL A 75 3.53 -1.86 -2.62
CA VAL A 75 4.46 -2.97 -2.40
C VAL A 75 3.64 -4.26 -2.44
N GLU A 76 3.85 -5.04 -3.50
CA GLU A 76 3.10 -6.27 -3.75
C GLU A 76 3.92 -7.50 -3.36
N VAL A 77 3.27 -8.43 -2.66
CA VAL A 77 3.85 -9.71 -2.28
C VAL A 77 2.85 -10.84 -2.52
N TRP A 78 3.35 -11.95 -3.07
CA TRP A 78 2.61 -13.20 -3.20
C TRP A 78 3.07 -14.14 -2.10
N THR A 79 2.14 -14.56 -1.25
CA THR A 79 2.50 -15.33 -0.07
C THR A 79 1.37 -16.26 0.37
N ASP A 80 1.66 -17.14 1.32
CA ASP A 80 0.64 -17.99 1.95
C ASP A 80 0.06 -17.31 3.20
N GLN A 81 -0.85 -17.98 3.89
CA GLN A 81 -1.45 -17.45 5.11
C GLN A 81 -0.40 -17.10 6.18
N ALA A 82 0.65 -17.92 6.32
CA ALA A 82 1.69 -17.69 7.30
C ALA A 82 2.50 -16.43 6.96
N GLY A 83 2.83 -16.21 5.69
CA GLY A 83 3.50 -15.00 5.26
C GLY A 83 2.63 -13.76 5.34
N TYR A 84 1.33 -13.89 5.09
CA TYR A 84 0.40 -12.79 5.30
C TYR A 84 0.35 -12.34 6.77
N VAL A 85 0.30 -13.29 7.71
CA VAL A 85 0.39 -12.99 9.15
C VAL A 85 1.69 -12.27 9.49
N ARG A 86 2.85 -12.72 8.95
CA ARG A 86 4.13 -12.02 9.14
C ARG A 86 4.10 -10.58 8.62
N VAL A 87 3.42 -10.33 7.50
CA VAL A 87 3.27 -8.96 6.97
C VAL A 87 2.42 -8.11 7.90
N ILE A 88 1.29 -8.62 8.41
CA ILE A 88 0.46 -7.91 9.41
C ILE A 88 1.28 -7.58 10.65
N GLU A 89 2.03 -8.54 11.20
CA GLU A 89 2.89 -8.35 12.37
C GLU A 89 3.97 -7.29 12.14
N ALA A 90 4.62 -7.32 10.97
CA ALA A 90 5.63 -6.33 10.59
C ALA A 90 5.04 -4.92 10.47
N MET A 91 3.85 -4.79 9.87
CA MET A 91 3.16 -3.50 9.75
C MET A 91 2.69 -3.01 11.12
N THR A 92 2.16 -3.91 11.96
CA THR A 92 1.74 -3.58 13.33
C THR A 92 2.93 -3.13 14.18
N THR A 93 4.09 -3.77 14.02
CA THR A 93 5.33 -3.37 14.67
C THR A 93 5.81 -1.99 14.19
N ARG A 94 5.67 -1.70 12.90
CA ARG A 94 6.13 -0.44 12.28
C ARG A 94 5.21 0.74 12.58
N TYR A 95 3.90 0.53 12.52
CA TYR A 95 2.88 1.59 12.51
C TYR A 95 1.98 1.60 13.75
N GLY A 96 2.12 0.61 14.64
CA GLY A 96 1.14 0.34 15.70
C GLY A 96 -0.07 -0.41 15.16
N MET A 97 -1.10 -0.59 15.99
CA MET A 97 -2.35 -1.17 15.50
C MET A 97 -2.94 -0.31 14.38
N ALA A 98 -3.54 -0.96 13.38
CA ALA A 98 -4.34 -0.26 12.39
C ALA A 98 -5.48 0.49 13.08
N HIS A 99 -5.97 1.57 12.45
CA HIS A 99 -7.14 2.29 12.94
C HIS A 99 -8.44 1.62 12.46
N HIS A 100 -8.46 1.13 11.22
CA HIS A 100 -9.60 0.39 10.67
C HIS A 100 -9.19 -1.00 10.19
N PHE A 101 -10.13 -1.94 10.32
CA PHE A 101 -10.08 -3.24 9.66
C PHE A 101 -11.38 -3.51 8.89
N TRP A 102 -11.24 -3.78 7.59
CA TRP A 102 -12.32 -4.24 6.73
C TRP A 102 -12.22 -5.75 6.55
N GLY A 103 -13.14 -6.47 7.19
CA GLY A 103 -13.32 -7.91 7.00
C GLY A 103 -14.56 -8.24 6.19
N ASN A 104 -14.71 -9.51 5.81
CA ASN A 104 -15.89 -10.03 5.11
C ASN A 104 -16.23 -9.28 3.80
N CYS A 105 -15.21 -8.87 3.07
CA CYS A 105 -15.37 -8.20 1.78
C CYS A 105 -15.10 -9.17 0.62
N THR A 106 -15.62 -8.82 -0.56
CA THR A 106 -15.29 -9.49 -1.82
C THR A 106 -14.84 -8.47 -2.87
N ASN A 107 -13.84 -8.84 -3.67
CA ASN A 107 -13.39 -8.03 -4.79
C ASN A 107 -14.34 -8.20 -6.00
N ALA A 108 -14.09 -7.48 -7.09
CA ALA A 108 -14.92 -7.53 -8.31
C ALA A 108 -15.00 -8.93 -8.96
N ALA A 109 -14.04 -9.82 -8.67
CA ALA A 109 -14.05 -11.21 -9.12
C ALA A 109 -14.75 -12.16 -8.13
N GLY A 110 -15.41 -11.63 -7.09
CA GLY A 110 -16.10 -12.41 -6.06
C GLY A 110 -15.19 -13.11 -5.06
N ARG A 111 -13.88 -12.82 -5.05
CA ARG A 111 -12.92 -13.45 -4.14
C ARG A 111 -12.88 -12.71 -2.82
N LYS A 112 -12.70 -13.44 -1.72
CA LYS A 112 -12.60 -12.85 -0.38
C LYS A 112 -11.37 -11.97 -0.29
N THR A 113 -11.54 -10.81 0.33
CA THR A 113 -10.51 -9.80 0.52
C THR A 113 -10.68 -9.11 1.86
N GLU A 114 -9.61 -8.57 2.40
CA GLU A 114 -9.61 -7.81 3.65
C GLU A 114 -8.55 -6.70 3.62
N GLN A 115 -8.69 -5.71 4.52
CA GLN A 115 -7.82 -4.55 4.56
C GLN A 115 -7.61 -4.02 5.98
N TYR A 116 -6.37 -3.65 6.27
CA TYR A 116 -6.00 -2.85 7.45
C TYR A 116 -5.62 -1.43 7.00
N THR A 117 -6.07 -0.41 7.73
CA THR A 117 -5.81 1.00 7.39
C THR A 117 -5.20 1.76 8.56
N TRP A 118 -4.15 2.53 8.30
CA TRP A 118 -3.55 3.50 9.22
C TRP A 118 -3.65 4.91 8.61
N PHE A 119 -4.02 5.87 9.44
CA PHE A 119 -4.22 7.27 9.07
C PHE A 119 -3.12 8.11 9.71
N PHE A 120 -2.31 8.78 8.91
CA PHE A 120 -1.30 9.71 9.39
C PHE A 120 -1.52 11.07 8.73
N GLY A 121 -1.13 12.16 9.40
CA GLY A 121 -1.27 13.51 8.83
C GLY A 121 -0.49 13.72 7.52
N LYS A 122 0.47 12.84 7.21
CA LYS A 122 1.30 12.88 6.00
C LYS A 122 1.11 11.70 5.05
N ALA A 123 0.36 10.67 5.44
CA ALA A 123 0.14 9.49 4.60
C ALA A 123 -1.11 8.71 5.01
N LEU A 124 -1.72 8.05 4.03
CA LEU A 124 -2.66 6.96 4.25
C LEU A 124 -1.95 5.64 3.95
N VAL A 125 -1.86 4.74 4.91
CA VAL A 125 -1.24 3.42 4.73
C VAL A 125 -2.32 2.35 4.76
N ARG A 126 -2.33 1.47 3.77
CA ARG A 126 -3.31 0.39 3.63
C ARG A 126 -2.62 -0.92 3.34
N LEU A 127 -2.97 -1.98 4.06
CA LEU A 127 -2.52 -3.33 3.78
C LEU A 127 -3.72 -4.16 3.35
N PHE A 128 -3.78 -4.51 2.06
CA PHE A 128 -4.84 -5.31 1.47
C PHE A 128 -4.36 -6.75 1.30
N ASN A 129 -5.22 -7.73 1.57
CA ASN A 129 -5.09 -9.04 0.95
C ASN A 129 -6.18 -9.15 -0.11
N ARG A 130 -5.81 -8.89 -1.37
CA ARG A 130 -6.75 -8.77 -2.51
C ARG A 130 -7.43 -10.09 -2.85
N ASP A 131 -6.86 -11.19 -2.40
CA ASP A 131 -7.34 -12.54 -2.65
C ASP A 131 -6.82 -13.47 -1.55
N LEU A 132 -7.64 -13.68 -0.52
CA LEU A 132 -7.27 -14.51 0.63
C LEU A 132 -6.86 -15.94 0.24
N LEU A 133 -7.33 -16.45 -0.91
CA LEU A 133 -7.00 -17.80 -1.36
C LEU A 133 -5.60 -17.86 -2.01
N ASN A 134 -5.30 -16.87 -2.86
CA ASN A 134 -4.05 -16.83 -3.61
C ASN A 134 -2.96 -16.00 -2.90
N GLY A 135 -3.30 -15.35 -1.79
CA GLY A 135 -2.40 -14.59 -0.93
C GLY A 135 -1.69 -13.44 -1.64
N TRP A 136 -2.44 -12.71 -2.46
CA TRP A 136 -1.97 -11.48 -3.08
C TRP A 136 -2.11 -10.32 -2.10
N VAL A 137 -1.00 -9.95 -1.47
CA VAL A 137 -0.96 -8.94 -0.44
C VAL A 137 -0.32 -7.67 -1.00
N VAL A 138 -0.95 -6.52 -0.73
CA VAL A 138 -0.49 -5.22 -1.20
C VAL A 138 -0.42 -4.27 -0.02
N LEU A 139 0.77 -3.77 0.29
CA LEU A 139 0.93 -2.58 1.13
C LEU A 139 0.88 -1.37 0.21
N ARG A 140 0.04 -0.39 0.53
CA ARG A 140 -0.06 0.86 -0.22
C ARG A 140 0.16 2.04 0.70
N ILE A 141 0.98 2.98 0.26
CA ILE A 141 1.21 4.27 0.92
C ILE A 141 0.75 5.35 -0.04
N ASP A 142 -0.21 6.16 0.38
CA ASP A 142 -0.79 7.25 -0.42
C ASP A 142 -0.59 8.61 0.26
N GLU A 143 -0.77 9.68 -0.52
CA GLU A 143 -0.93 11.03 0.03
C GLU A 143 -2.10 11.10 1.02
N PRO A 144 -2.03 11.96 2.06
CA PRO A 144 -2.99 12.00 3.16
C PRO A 144 -4.37 12.58 2.78
N GLY A 145 -4.72 12.68 1.50
CA GLY A 145 -5.68 13.70 1.07
C GLY A 145 -6.82 13.31 0.14
N VAL A 146 -7.04 12.07 -0.31
CA VAL A 146 -7.90 11.93 -1.53
C VAL A 146 -9.04 10.92 -1.45
N LEU A 147 -9.04 9.92 -0.56
CA LEU A 147 -10.12 8.94 -0.56
C LEU A 147 -10.60 8.64 0.85
N ALA A 148 -11.92 8.74 1.05
CA ALA A 148 -12.56 8.03 2.14
C ALA A 148 -12.17 6.55 2.01
N ASP A 149 -11.84 5.93 3.13
CA ASP A 149 -11.52 4.51 3.14
C ASP A 149 -12.81 3.73 2.84
N PHE A 150 -12.99 3.30 1.59
CA PHE A 150 -14.16 2.54 1.13
C PHE A 150 -13.96 1.02 1.25
N GLY A 151 -12.86 0.59 1.87
CA GLY A 151 -12.50 -0.81 1.97
C GLY A 151 -11.99 -1.43 0.66
N PRO A 152 -11.67 -2.74 0.68
CA PRO A 152 -10.99 -3.44 -0.41
C PRO A 152 -11.92 -3.95 -1.53
N GLY A 153 -13.22 -3.61 -1.50
CA GLY A 153 -14.22 -4.14 -2.41
C GLY A 153 -15.64 -3.95 -1.87
N ASN A 154 -16.54 -4.88 -2.20
CA ASN A 154 -17.89 -4.90 -1.64
C ASN A 154 -17.87 -5.56 -0.26
N CYS A 155 -18.12 -4.77 0.79
CA CYS A 155 -18.10 -5.22 2.17
C CYS A 155 -19.51 -5.31 2.73
N MET A 156 -19.83 -6.44 3.39
CA MET A 156 -21.16 -6.63 3.99
C MET A 156 -21.37 -5.79 5.27
N THR A 157 -20.28 -5.31 5.87
CA THR A 157 -20.29 -4.55 7.12
C THR A 157 -19.38 -3.32 7.01
N PRO A 158 -19.62 -2.28 7.80
CA PRO A 158 -18.67 -1.18 8.00
C PRO A 158 -17.31 -1.69 8.52
N PRO A 159 -16.25 -0.86 8.53
CA PRO A 159 -14.98 -1.27 9.12
C PRO A 159 -15.13 -1.43 10.62
N THR A 160 -14.40 -2.39 11.17
CA THR A 160 -14.16 -2.43 12.61
C THR A 160 -13.13 -1.36 12.95
N GLU A 161 -13.51 -0.44 13.83
CA GLU A 161 -12.55 0.49 14.42
C GLU A 161 -11.68 -0.28 15.42
N LEU A 162 -10.37 -0.26 15.16
CA LEU A 162 -9.36 -0.89 15.99
C LEU A 162 -8.78 0.20 16.89
N HIS A 163 -9.37 0.37 18.07
CA HIS A 163 -8.95 1.40 19.01
C HIS A 163 -7.80 0.97 19.91
N PHE A 164 -6.97 1.95 20.28
CA PHE A 164 -6.12 1.87 21.46
C PHE A 164 -6.99 1.99 22.72
N PRO A 165 -6.98 1.03 23.65
CA PRO A 165 -7.46 1.31 24.99
C PRO A 165 -6.46 2.28 25.66
N GLY A 166 -6.82 3.57 25.78
CA GLY A 166 -6.09 4.51 26.65
C GLY A 166 -5.61 5.84 26.05
N GLN A 167 -6.26 6.41 25.03
CA GLN A 167 -6.12 7.85 24.74
C GLN A 167 -7.47 8.55 24.82
N GLU A 168 -7.98 8.69 26.04
CA GLU A 168 -8.82 9.82 26.40
C GLU A 168 -7.89 10.93 26.91
N GLY A 169 -8.20 12.18 26.55
CA GLY A 169 -7.34 13.36 26.74
C GLY A 169 -7.17 13.84 28.18
#